data_AF-A0A1Y1IXM4-F1
#
_entry.id   AF-A0A1Y1IXM4-F1
#
_cell.length_a   1.000
_cell.length_b   1.000
_cell.length_c   1.000
_cell.angle_alpha   90.00
_cell.angle_beta   90.00
_cell.angle_gamma   90.00
#
_symmetry.space_group_name_H-M   'P 1'
#
loop_
_entity.id
_entity.type
_entity.pdbx_description
1 polymer ?
#
loop_
_entity_poly.entity_id
_entity_poly.type
_entity_poly.pdbx_seq_one_letter_code
_entity_poly.pdbx_strand_id
1 'polypeptide(L)'
;MTLVDGTHFLGHEGLSNRLYRRDCYPDLQQNVSELFAQEDSTGRKKNRAVAIIGNPGIGKSMLGYLLLYQWATEDPPRPVVIVKRGFRSKPTLLTTTGCFELDAKSLADQLNRPEVRYLVDGLNPMDVGDLPTRAQMVLVTSPDPKIYQEPWKSWGYRMRYMDVWSWNELESCREGVFPDRDPDESKARYDRWGGIPRFVLEKVDSDAQALLEKAISTTPLKVLVDSVGSQAAPNEASHKLLHLRVRGDFETTVMVMASVYVTHRVAYQIWKNEKEALRTFLSSSEGEGSVGALRGNLWEGFCHARLIEGGQFRIRDLSDPLLSTSDKIFQRPAAAPLVFDKWDDIQGKQDGQYLRPRSKTNESVDSATQPNVLFQITVSKRHDLKGAGMKKAIEFLRQNGPGAVELYFALPSDAFMKFQGSDIKQCPGIAEVRRAVKQLALEVSF
;
A
#
# COMPACT_ATOMS: atom_id res chain seq x y z
N MET A 1 -4.99 -19.62 14.59
CA MET A 1 -5.31 -20.03 15.97
C MET A 1 -6.82 -20.09 16.07
N THR A 2 -7.36 -21.14 16.68
CA THR A 2 -8.80 -21.29 16.90
C THR A 2 -9.01 -21.53 18.38
N LEU A 3 -9.84 -20.69 19.00
CA LEU A 3 -10.28 -20.88 20.39
C LEU A 3 -11.26 -22.05 20.45
N VAL A 4 -11.40 -22.65 21.64
CA VAL A 4 -12.39 -23.71 21.91
C VAL A 4 -13.79 -23.20 21.55
N ASP A 5 -14.64 -24.11 21.05
CA ASP A 5 -16.01 -23.80 20.65
C ASP A 5 -16.79 -23.11 21.79
N GLY A 6 -17.60 -22.11 21.43
CA GLY A 6 -18.29 -21.24 22.38
C GLY A 6 -17.41 -20.15 23.01
N THR A 7 -16.11 -20.10 22.70
CA THR A 7 -15.20 -19.03 23.16
C THR A 7 -14.88 -18.07 22.03
N HIS A 8 -14.95 -16.77 22.31
CA HIS A 8 -14.64 -15.71 21.35
C HIS A 8 -13.56 -14.78 21.90
N PHE A 9 -12.79 -14.16 21.02
CA PHE A 9 -11.79 -13.19 21.45
C PHE A 9 -12.46 -12.06 22.24
N LEU A 10 -11.93 -11.78 23.44
CA LEU A 10 -12.51 -10.87 24.45
C LEU A 10 -13.98 -11.17 24.85
N GLY A 11 -14.49 -12.38 24.60
CA GLY A 11 -15.88 -12.74 24.89
C GLY A 11 -16.91 -12.10 23.95
N HIS A 12 -16.48 -11.62 22.77
CA HIS A 12 -17.36 -10.92 21.83
C HIS A 12 -17.59 -11.75 20.55
N GLU A 13 -18.82 -12.20 20.31
CA GLU A 13 -19.19 -13.03 19.14
C GLU A 13 -18.72 -12.46 17.80
N GLY A 14 -18.85 -11.14 17.62
CA GLY A 14 -18.39 -10.45 16.40
C GLY A 14 -16.87 -10.48 16.14
N LEU A 15 -16.03 -10.93 17.09
CA LEU A 15 -14.58 -11.07 16.90
C LEU A 15 -14.15 -12.49 16.49
N SER A 16 -15.10 -13.40 16.27
CA SER A 16 -14.86 -14.80 15.92
C SER A 16 -14.10 -15.60 17.00
N ASN A 17 -14.05 -16.92 16.83
CA ASN A 17 -13.13 -17.80 17.56
C ASN A 17 -11.83 -18.05 16.79
N ARG A 18 -11.71 -17.56 15.54
CA ARG A 18 -10.54 -17.74 14.69
C ARG A 18 -9.72 -16.46 14.59
N LEU A 19 -8.41 -16.60 14.71
CA LEU A 19 -7.43 -15.55 14.47
C LEU A 19 -6.42 -16.02 13.43
N TYR A 20 -6.30 -15.25 12.34
CA TYR A 20 -5.26 -15.44 11.34
C TYR A 20 -3.91 -15.00 11.91
N ARG A 21 -2.95 -15.92 11.92
CA ARG A 21 -1.59 -15.63 12.37
C ARG A 21 -0.80 -15.11 11.17
N ARG A 22 -0.52 -13.81 11.15
CA ARG A 22 0.30 -13.19 10.10
C ARG A 22 1.70 -13.77 10.07
N ASP A 23 2.31 -13.73 8.90
CA ASP A 23 3.66 -14.24 8.68
C ASP A 23 4.70 -13.49 9.53
N CYS A 24 4.48 -12.19 9.76
CA CYS A 24 5.40 -11.37 10.56
C CYS A 24 5.22 -11.50 12.09
N TYR A 25 4.15 -12.13 12.57
CA TYR A 25 3.89 -12.21 14.01
C TYR A 25 4.96 -12.98 14.79
N PRO A 26 5.41 -14.19 14.38
CA PRO A 26 6.44 -14.91 15.10
C PRO A 26 7.72 -14.10 15.27
N ASP A 27 8.23 -13.52 14.19
CA ASP A 27 9.49 -12.76 14.19
C ASP A 27 9.36 -11.49 15.05
N LEU A 28 8.22 -10.81 14.99
CA LEU A 28 7.97 -9.63 15.80
C LEU A 28 7.82 -9.97 17.30
N GLN A 29 7.16 -11.08 17.63
CA GLN A 29 7.05 -11.57 19.01
C GLN A 29 8.43 -11.94 19.58
N GLN A 30 9.25 -12.62 18.78
CA GLN A 30 10.64 -12.93 19.15
C GLN A 30 11.43 -11.65 19.37
N ASN A 31 11.36 -10.69 18.45
CA ASN A 31 12.08 -9.43 18.56
C ASN A 31 11.68 -8.63 19.82
N VAL A 32 10.38 -8.57 20.14
CA VAL A 32 9.88 -7.94 21.38
C VAL A 32 10.43 -8.65 22.61
N SER A 33 10.45 -9.98 22.61
CA SER A 33 10.96 -10.79 23.72
C SER A 33 12.46 -10.57 23.94
N GLU A 34 13.24 -10.54 22.86
CA GLU A 34 14.68 -10.25 22.89
C GLU A 34 14.96 -8.84 23.43
N LEU A 35 14.20 -7.83 22.99
CA LEU A 35 14.31 -6.47 23.53
C LEU A 35 14.08 -6.43 25.04
N PHE A 36 13.06 -7.13 25.55
CA PHE A 36 12.79 -7.19 26.98
C PHE A 36 13.82 -8.02 27.75
N ALA A 37 14.49 -8.97 27.09
CA ALA A 37 15.54 -9.77 27.70
C ALA A 37 16.86 -8.97 27.87
N GLN A 38 17.13 -7.99 26.99
CA GLN A 38 18.37 -7.21 26.99
C GLN A 38 18.70 -6.54 28.33
N GLU A 39 19.94 -6.72 28.77
CA GLU A 39 20.52 -6.12 29.98
C GLU A 39 21.71 -5.23 29.64
N ASP A 40 21.97 -4.25 30.51
CA ASP A 40 23.19 -3.47 30.49
C ASP A 40 24.32 -4.16 31.25
N SER A 41 25.51 -3.55 31.26
CA SER A 41 26.69 -4.10 31.94
C SER A 41 26.51 -4.30 33.44
N THR A 42 25.44 -3.75 34.04
CA THR A 42 25.11 -3.88 35.46
C THR A 42 24.02 -4.93 35.71
N GLY A 43 23.55 -5.64 34.68
CA GLY A 43 22.46 -6.61 34.77
C GLY A 43 21.07 -5.97 34.84
N ARG A 44 20.94 -4.66 34.61
CA ARG A 44 19.64 -3.97 34.61
C ARG A 44 19.00 -4.10 33.23
N LYS A 45 17.69 -4.41 33.21
CA LYS A 45 16.89 -4.43 31.96
C LYS A 45 16.98 -3.09 31.23
N LYS A 46 17.43 -3.14 29.98
CA LYS A 46 17.60 -1.98 29.08
C LYS A 46 16.26 -1.44 28.60
N ASN A 47 15.32 -2.32 28.28
CA ASN A 47 14.05 -1.96 27.67
C ASN A 47 12.89 -2.36 28.57
N ARG A 48 11.90 -1.49 28.68
CA ARG A 48 10.68 -1.67 29.51
C ARG A 48 9.41 -1.55 28.69
N ALA A 49 9.47 -0.85 27.57
CA ALA A 49 8.31 -0.65 26.70
C ALA A 49 8.67 -0.80 25.22
N VAL A 50 7.79 -1.45 24.47
CA VAL A 50 7.88 -1.54 23.01
C VAL A 50 6.57 -1.06 22.38
N ALA A 51 6.65 -0.09 21.47
CA ALA A 51 5.52 0.39 20.69
C ALA A 51 5.54 -0.31 19.33
N ILE A 52 4.44 -0.93 18.98
CA ILE A 52 4.20 -1.57 17.70
C ILE A 52 3.25 -0.67 16.91
N ILE A 53 3.82 -0.02 15.91
CA ILE A 53 3.18 1.05 15.15
C ILE A 53 2.88 0.55 13.73
N GLY A 54 1.79 0.99 13.12
CA GLY A 54 1.54 0.69 11.71
C GLY A 54 0.15 1.10 11.25
N ASN A 55 -0.10 1.00 9.95
CA ASN A 55 -1.34 1.50 9.33
C ASN A 55 -2.61 0.99 10.04
N PRO A 56 -3.67 1.80 10.19
CA PRO A 56 -4.95 1.34 10.73
C PRO A 56 -5.49 0.12 9.95
N GLY A 57 -5.96 -0.92 10.64
CA GLY A 57 -6.59 -2.08 10.00
C GLY A 57 -5.67 -3.24 9.57
N ILE A 58 -4.37 -3.21 9.92
CA ILE A 58 -3.41 -4.28 9.58
C ILE A 58 -3.27 -5.41 10.63
N GLY A 59 -4.13 -5.44 11.65
CA GLY A 59 -4.12 -6.50 12.67
C GLY A 59 -3.21 -6.28 13.88
N LYS A 60 -2.83 -5.04 14.23
CA LYS A 60 -2.03 -4.78 15.46
C LYS A 60 -2.74 -5.24 16.75
N SER A 61 -4.05 -4.98 16.86
CA SER A 61 -4.83 -5.46 18.00
C SER A 61 -4.89 -6.99 18.07
N MET A 62 -4.85 -7.68 16.92
CA MET A 62 -4.81 -9.16 16.87
C MET A 62 -3.47 -9.70 17.38
N LEU A 63 -2.36 -9.02 17.09
CA LEU A 63 -1.07 -9.32 17.73
C LEU A 63 -1.17 -9.12 19.26
N GLY A 64 -1.83 -8.05 19.71
CA GLY A 64 -2.12 -7.85 21.13
C GLY A 64 -2.81 -9.05 21.78
N TYR A 65 -3.82 -9.63 21.12
CA TYR A 65 -4.50 -10.84 21.62
C TYR A 65 -3.62 -12.08 21.62
N LEU A 66 -2.74 -12.24 20.64
CA LEU A 66 -1.74 -13.30 20.65
C LEU A 66 -0.75 -13.16 21.82
N LEU A 67 -0.33 -11.93 22.14
CA LEU A 67 0.51 -11.66 23.30
C LEU A 67 -0.22 -11.97 24.62
N LEU A 68 -1.50 -11.59 24.74
CA LEU A 68 -2.32 -11.97 25.89
C LEU A 68 -2.36 -13.49 26.08
N TYR A 69 -2.63 -14.24 25.00
CA TYR A 69 -2.63 -15.69 25.03
C TYR A 69 -1.28 -16.24 25.47
N GLN A 70 -0.19 -15.79 24.82
CA GLN A 70 1.18 -16.21 25.15
C GLN A 70 1.48 -16.01 26.65
N TRP A 71 1.25 -14.80 27.17
CA TRP A 71 1.52 -14.46 28.57
C TRP A 71 0.64 -15.23 29.57
N ALA A 72 -0.60 -15.53 29.21
CA ALA A 72 -1.50 -16.35 30.02
C ALA A 72 -1.08 -17.84 30.05
N THR A 73 -0.35 -18.30 29.03
CA THR A 73 0.14 -19.69 28.93
C THR A 73 1.60 -19.87 29.34
N GLU A 74 2.29 -18.82 29.79
CA GLU A 74 3.62 -18.95 30.39
C GLU A 74 3.55 -19.76 31.69
N ASP A 75 4.69 -20.32 32.12
CA ASP A 75 4.83 -20.99 33.42
C ASP A 75 5.84 -20.22 34.30
N PRO A 76 5.38 -19.55 35.38
CA PRO A 76 3.98 -19.36 35.76
C PRO A 76 3.26 -18.32 34.86
N PRO A 77 1.91 -18.38 34.76
CA PRO A 77 1.13 -17.40 34.01
C PRO A 77 1.36 -15.98 34.49
N ARG A 78 1.49 -15.03 33.54
CA ARG A 78 1.74 -13.62 33.88
C ARG A 78 0.43 -12.88 34.14
N PRO A 79 0.34 -12.07 35.21
CA PRO A 79 -0.72 -11.08 35.33
C PRO A 79 -0.58 -10.02 34.22
N VAL A 80 -1.68 -9.65 33.58
CA VAL A 80 -1.68 -8.68 32.48
C VAL A 80 -2.61 -7.52 32.76
N VAL A 81 -2.09 -6.31 32.80
CA VAL A 81 -2.91 -5.10 32.74
C VAL A 81 -3.22 -4.80 31.28
N ILE A 82 -4.49 -4.60 30.93
CA ILE A 82 -4.92 -4.20 29.59
C ILE A 82 -5.71 -2.88 29.64
N VAL A 83 -5.43 -2.01 28.67
CA VAL A 83 -6.21 -0.80 28.38
C VAL A 83 -6.42 -0.71 26.87
N LYS A 84 -7.66 -0.57 26.41
CA LYS A 84 -8.04 -0.54 25.00
C LYS A 84 -9.09 0.53 24.70
N ARG A 85 -8.85 1.36 23.67
CA ARG A 85 -9.83 2.37 23.20
C ARG A 85 -11.19 1.73 22.92
N GLY A 86 -12.26 2.33 23.44
CA GLY A 86 -13.65 1.95 23.20
C GLY A 86 -14.16 0.75 24.02
N PHE A 87 -13.42 -0.37 24.03
CA PHE A 87 -13.87 -1.62 24.68
C PHE A 87 -13.48 -1.73 26.16
N ARG A 88 -12.25 -1.33 26.51
CA ARG A 88 -11.72 -1.37 27.89
C ARG A 88 -10.90 -0.12 28.15
N SER A 89 -11.57 1.03 28.17
CA SER A 89 -10.92 2.33 28.34
C SER A 89 -10.33 2.56 29.73
N LYS A 90 -10.69 1.71 30.71
CA LYS A 90 -10.08 1.68 32.04
C LYS A 90 -9.07 0.54 32.17
N PRO A 91 -7.96 0.75 32.89
CA PRO A 91 -7.02 -0.31 33.20
C PRO A 91 -7.68 -1.49 33.90
N THR A 92 -7.54 -2.68 33.29
CA THR A 92 -8.09 -3.92 33.82
C THR A 92 -6.97 -4.92 34.02
N LEU A 93 -6.78 -5.43 35.23
CA LEU A 93 -5.90 -6.54 35.54
C LEU A 93 -6.57 -7.86 35.19
N LEU A 94 -5.92 -8.66 34.36
CA LEU A 94 -6.27 -10.02 34.03
C LEU A 94 -5.33 -10.97 34.78
N THR A 95 -5.92 -11.94 35.47
CA THR A 95 -5.21 -12.99 36.21
C THR A 95 -5.88 -14.34 35.95
N THR A 96 -5.27 -15.43 36.40
CA THR A 96 -5.90 -16.76 36.38
C THR A 96 -7.13 -16.86 37.28
N THR A 97 -7.29 -15.95 38.24
CA THR A 97 -8.41 -15.96 39.21
C THR A 97 -9.52 -14.98 38.87
N GLY A 98 -9.33 -14.10 37.89
CA GLY A 98 -10.36 -13.14 37.49
C GLY A 98 -9.84 -11.89 36.79
N CYS A 99 -10.77 -10.98 36.51
CA CYS A 99 -10.55 -9.68 35.89
C CYS A 99 -10.94 -8.56 36.87
N PHE A 100 -10.08 -7.56 37.06
CA PHE A 100 -10.27 -6.49 38.05
C PHE A 100 -10.01 -5.12 37.42
N GLU A 101 -10.97 -4.20 37.44
CA GLU A 101 -10.70 -2.80 37.12
C GLU A 101 -9.76 -2.20 38.17
N LEU A 102 -8.79 -1.41 37.73
CA LEU A 102 -7.82 -0.75 38.61
C LEU A 102 -8.08 0.75 38.67
N ASP A 103 -7.97 1.31 39.87
CA ASP A 103 -7.79 2.75 40.05
C ASP A 103 -6.33 3.17 39.78
N ALA A 104 -6.04 4.47 39.80
CA ALA A 104 -4.71 4.99 39.48
C ALA A 104 -3.61 4.45 40.42
N LYS A 105 -3.92 4.29 41.71
CA LYS A 105 -2.97 3.77 42.71
C LYS A 105 -2.68 2.29 42.48
N SER A 106 -3.72 1.48 42.31
CA SER A 106 -3.61 0.04 42.07
C SER A 106 -2.92 -0.23 40.74
N LEU A 107 -3.14 0.61 39.73
CA LEU A 107 -2.39 0.56 38.48
C LEU A 107 -0.89 0.77 38.72
N ALA A 108 -0.50 1.86 39.38
CA ALA A 108 0.90 2.15 39.67
C ALA A 108 1.57 1.00 40.45
N ASP A 109 0.86 0.43 41.42
CA ASP A 109 1.32 -0.74 42.19
C ASP A 109 1.57 -1.95 41.28
N GLN A 110 0.66 -2.26 40.34
CA GLN A 110 0.88 -3.35 39.37
C GLN A 110 2.02 -3.04 38.40
N LEU A 111 2.16 -1.80 37.92
CA LEU A 111 3.20 -1.41 36.98
C LEU A 111 4.62 -1.38 37.60
N ASN A 112 4.72 -1.45 38.93
CA ASN A 112 5.97 -1.62 39.66
C ASN A 112 6.38 -3.09 39.87
N ARG A 113 5.64 -4.06 39.31
CA ARG A 113 5.94 -5.50 39.44
C ARG A 113 6.57 -6.07 38.17
N PRO A 114 7.76 -6.71 38.23
CA PRO A 114 8.47 -7.21 37.04
C PRO A 114 7.76 -8.37 36.32
N GLU A 115 6.92 -9.13 37.02
CA GLU A 115 6.11 -10.21 36.47
C GLU A 115 4.89 -9.71 35.69
N VAL A 116 4.46 -8.46 35.90
CA VAL A 116 3.30 -7.89 35.22
C VAL A 116 3.63 -7.53 33.79
N ARG A 117 2.68 -7.80 32.89
CA ARG A 117 2.68 -7.33 31.50
C ARG A 117 1.64 -6.24 31.34
N TYR A 118 1.91 -5.24 30.51
CA TYR A 118 1.02 -4.11 30.29
C TYR A 118 0.74 -3.94 28.80
N LEU A 119 -0.49 -4.19 28.37
CA LEU A 119 -0.93 -4.03 26.99
C LEU A 119 -1.80 -2.79 26.83
N VAL A 120 -1.36 -1.84 26.01
CA VAL A 120 -2.12 -0.64 25.68
C VAL A 120 -2.47 -0.66 24.20
N ASP A 121 -3.75 -0.53 23.85
CA ASP A 121 -4.25 -0.54 22.47
C ASP A 121 -4.94 0.79 22.10
N GLY A 122 -4.26 1.56 21.26
CA GLY A 122 -4.78 2.77 20.65
C GLY A 122 -5.01 3.93 21.62
N LEU A 123 -4.40 3.94 22.81
CA LEU A 123 -4.52 5.03 23.78
C LEU A 123 -3.12 5.53 24.16
N ASN A 124 -3.02 6.82 24.49
CA ASN A 124 -1.79 7.34 25.07
C ASN A 124 -1.71 6.83 26.52
N PRO A 125 -0.67 6.07 26.89
CA PRO A 125 -0.56 5.51 28.24
C PRO A 125 -0.54 6.56 29.34
N MET A 126 -0.10 7.79 29.05
CA MET A 126 -0.11 8.90 30.01
C MET A 126 -1.50 9.45 30.31
N ASP A 127 -2.46 9.27 29.38
CA ASP A 127 -3.83 9.80 29.55
C ASP A 127 -4.73 8.83 30.31
N VAL A 128 -4.42 7.53 30.23
CA VAL A 128 -5.26 6.45 30.76
C VAL A 128 -4.62 5.69 31.92
N GLY A 129 -3.42 6.10 32.33
CA GLY A 129 -2.64 5.43 33.34
C GLY A 129 -1.26 6.05 33.54
N ASP A 130 -0.28 5.20 33.86
CA ASP A 130 1.11 5.57 34.08
C ASP A 130 2.03 4.73 33.17
N LEU A 131 3.30 5.12 33.11
CA LEU A 131 4.35 4.38 32.44
C LEU A 131 4.86 3.21 33.31
N PRO A 132 5.25 2.07 32.71
CA PRO A 132 5.79 0.95 33.46
C PRO A 132 7.07 1.34 34.22
N THR A 133 7.06 1.15 35.54
CA THR A 133 8.28 1.26 36.35
C THR A 133 9.08 -0.03 36.28
N ARG A 134 8.51 -1.21 36.50
CA ARG A 134 9.22 -2.50 36.39
C ARG A 134 8.52 -3.51 35.48
N ALA A 135 7.24 -3.34 35.23
CA ALA A 135 6.47 -4.14 34.29
C ALA A 135 7.02 -4.01 32.85
N GLN A 136 6.69 -4.98 32.00
CA GLN A 136 6.98 -4.92 30.57
C GLN A 136 5.74 -4.48 29.80
N MET A 137 5.85 -3.42 29.02
CA MET A 137 4.74 -2.83 28.30
C MET A 137 4.83 -3.04 26.79
N VAL A 138 3.72 -3.42 26.18
CA VAL A 138 3.53 -3.35 24.72
C VAL A 138 2.43 -2.35 24.41
N LEU A 139 2.75 -1.32 23.64
CA LEU A 139 1.78 -0.40 23.05
C LEU A 139 1.51 -0.82 21.61
N VAL A 140 0.25 -1.01 21.23
CA VAL A 140 -0.13 -1.17 19.81
C VAL A 140 -0.91 0.06 19.36
N THR A 141 -0.45 0.73 18.29
CA THR A 141 -1.07 2.01 17.87
C THR A 141 -0.93 2.30 16.38
N SER A 142 -1.85 3.09 15.83
CA SER A 142 -1.65 3.75 14.53
C SER A 142 -0.46 4.73 14.60
N PRO A 143 0.12 5.14 13.47
CA PRO A 143 1.22 6.09 13.45
C PRO A 143 0.69 7.52 13.69
N ASP A 144 0.07 7.72 14.84
CA ASP A 144 -0.35 9.04 15.34
C ASP A 144 0.64 9.46 16.43
N PRO A 145 1.53 10.44 16.16
CA PRO A 145 2.52 10.90 17.12
C PRO A 145 1.91 11.32 18.45
N LYS A 146 0.67 11.81 18.48
CA LYS A 146 -0.01 12.23 19.73
C LYS A 146 -0.17 11.10 20.73
N ILE A 147 -0.15 9.85 20.28
CA ILE A 147 -0.36 8.68 21.13
C ILE A 147 0.95 8.24 21.81
N TYR A 148 2.08 8.31 21.10
CA TYR A 148 3.33 7.67 21.56
C TYR A 148 4.50 8.64 21.73
N GLN A 149 4.53 9.80 21.07
CA GLN A 149 5.74 10.63 20.95
C GLN A 149 6.27 11.14 22.29
N GLU A 150 5.41 11.65 23.17
CA GLU A 150 5.81 12.09 24.52
C GLU A 150 6.27 10.91 25.40
N PRO A 151 5.48 9.82 25.56
CA PRO A 151 5.92 8.64 26.29
C PRO A 151 7.25 8.05 25.79
N TRP A 152 7.50 8.09 24.48
CA TRP A 152 8.68 7.46 23.87
C TRP A 152 9.99 8.24 23.99
N LYS A 153 9.97 9.44 24.59
CA LYS A 153 11.21 10.14 24.96
C LYS A 153 11.91 9.49 26.16
N SER A 154 11.22 8.64 26.91
CA SER A 154 11.75 7.98 28.10
C SER A 154 12.80 6.91 27.77
N TRP A 155 13.80 6.79 28.65
CA TRP A 155 14.81 5.75 28.53
C TRP A 155 14.21 4.34 28.63
N GLY A 156 14.65 3.43 27.76
CA GLY A 156 14.18 2.04 27.70
C GLY A 156 12.91 1.80 26.88
N TYR A 157 12.54 2.75 26.02
CA TYR A 157 11.40 2.66 25.11
C TYR A 157 11.91 2.38 23.69
N ARG A 158 11.26 1.46 22.98
CA ARG A 158 11.65 1.04 21.62
C ARG A 158 10.45 1.06 20.68
N MET A 159 10.66 1.47 19.44
CA MET A 159 9.63 1.43 18.40
C MET A 159 9.89 0.27 17.47
N ARG A 160 8.81 -0.41 17.09
CA ARG A 160 8.74 -1.42 16.05
C ARG A 160 7.56 -1.11 15.15
N TYR A 161 7.68 -1.49 13.90
CA TYR A 161 6.66 -1.21 12.90
C TYR A 161 6.17 -2.48 12.25
N MET A 162 4.88 -2.52 11.94
CA MET A 162 4.26 -3.59 11.16
C MET A 162 3.92 -3.10 9.75
N ASP A 163 4.35 -3.86 8.74
CA ASP A 163 4.01 -3.57 7.36
C ASP A 163 2.55 -3.93 7.03
N VAL A 164 2.06 -3.37 5.94
CA VAL A 164 0.83 -3.81 5.27
C VAL A 164 0.94 -5.28 4.83
N TRP A 165 -0.19 -5.91 4.54
CA TRP A 165 -0.22 -7.32 4.18
C TRP A 165 0.20 -7.53 2.73
N SER A 166 0.90 -8.63 2.46
CA SER A 166 1.04 -9.12 1.09
C SER A 166 -0.30 -9.67 0.56
N TRP A 167 -0.42 -9.82 -0.76
CA TRP A 167 -1.58 -10.51 -1.33
C TRP A 167 -1.69 -11.96 -0.83
N ASN A 168 -0.58 -12.69 -0.75
CA ASN A 168 -0.58 -14.07 -0.29
C ASN A 168 -1.08 -14.21 1.16
N GLU A 169 -0.65 -13.31 2.06
CA GLU A 169 -1.17 -13.27 3.44
C GLU A 169 -2.68 -12.99 3.46
N LEU A 170 -3.16 -12.07 2.62
CA LEU A 170 -4.58 -11.71 2.55
C LEU A 170 -5.43 -12.84 1.98
N GLU A 171 -4.96 -13.50 0.94
CA GLU A 171 -5.64 -14.63 0.30
C GLU A 171 -5.75 -15.82 1.26
N SER A 172 -4.67 -16.16 1.96
CA SER A 172 -4.69 -17.18 3.00
C SER A 172 -5.65 -16.85 4.15
N CYS A 173 -5.70 -15.58 4.58
CA CYS A 173 -6.66 -15.11 5.57
C CYS A 173 -8.10 -15.15 5.08
N ARG A 174 -8.34 -14.77 3.81
CA ARG A 174 -9.64 -14.90 3.16
C ARG A 174 -10.13 -16.34 3.22
N GLU A 175 -9.32 -17.29 2.79
CA GLU A 175 -9.68 -18.72 2.80
C GLU A 175 -9.99 -19.25 4.20
N GLY A 176 -9.19 -18.90 5.21
CA GLY A 176 -9.35 -19.44 6.55
C GLY A 176 -10.39 -18.75 7.43
N VAL A 177 -10.56 -17.43 7.27
CA VAL A 177 -11.34 -16.57 8.18
C VAL A 177 -12.55 -15.95 7.51
N PHE A 178 -12.49 -15.67 6.21
CA PHE A 178 -13.58 -15.05 5.44
C PHE A 178 -13.93 -15.87 4.18
N PRO A 179 -14.26 -17.17 4.32
CA PRO A 179 -14.43 -18.07 3.18
C PRO A 179 -15.62 -17.69 2.28
N ASP A 180 -16.54 -16.87 2.78
CA ASP A 180 -17.67 -16.29 2.06
C ASP A 180 -17.27 -15.17 1.10
N ARG A 181 -16.05 -14.64 1.22
CA ARG A 181 -15.56 -13.55 0.37
C ARG A 181 -15.08 -14.09 -0.97
N ASP A 182 -15.65 -13.51 -2.01
CA ASP A 182 -15.23 -13.77 -3.39
C ASP A 182 -13.74 -13.42 -3.60
N PRO A 183 -12.94 -14.32 -4.20
CA PRO A 183 -11.52 -14.09 -4.45
C PRO A 183 -11.26 -12.89 -5.37
N ASP A 184 -12.01 -12.75 -6.45
CA ASP A 184 -11.78 -11.73 -7.48
C ASP A 184 -12.16 -10.34 -6.98
N GLU A 185 -13.28 -10.22 -6.26
CA GLU A 185 -13.65 -8.98 -5.61
C GLU A 185 -12.65 -8.58 -4.51
N SER A 186 -12.15 -9.56 -3.75
CA SER A 186 -11.13 -9.31 -2.73
C SER A 186 -9.83 -8.83 -3.37
N LYS A 187 -9.46 -9.39 -4.53
CA LYS A 187 -8.32 -8.91 -5.30
C LYS A 187 -8.54 -7.48 -5.80
N ALA A 188 -9.71 -7.18 -6.35
CA ALA A 188 -10.06 -5.83 -6.79
C ALA A 188 -10.01 -4.82 -5.63
N ARG A 189 -10.47 -5.19 -4.43
CA ARG A 189 -10.34 -4.35 -3.23
C ARG A 189 -8.89 -4.19 -2.80
N TYR A 190 -8.06 -5.24 -2.85
CA TYR A 190 -6.63 -5.15 -2.57
C TYR A 190 -5.91 -4.18 -3.51
N ASP A 191 -6.24 -4.20 -4.81
CA ASP A 191 -5.58 -3.30 -5.75
C ASP A 191 -5.98 -1.83 -5.54
N ARG A 192 -7.14 -1.58 -4.93
CA ARG A 192 -7.60 -0.23 -4.55
C ARG A 192 -7.00 0.21 -3.22
N TRP A 193 -7.23 -0.57 -2.17
CA TRP A 193 -6.90 -0.24 -0.77
C TRP A 193 -5.50 -0.68 -0.34
N GLY A 194 -4.77 -1.38 -1.19
CA GLY A 194 -3.51 -2.04 -0.84
C GLY A 194 -3.71 -3.16 0.19
N GLY A 195 -2.62 -3.47 0.91
CA GLY A 195 -2.56 -4.52 1.93
C GLY A 195 -3.24 -4.18 3.26
N ILE A 196 -4.44 -3.58 3.24
CA ILE A 196 -5.20 -3.22 4.45
C ILE A 196 -6.43 -4.16 4.60
N PRO A 197 -6.32 -5.28 5.35
CA PRO A 197 -7.38 -6.28 5.48
C PRO A 197 -8.74 -5.71 5.88
N ARG A 198 -8.76 -4.67 6.72
CA ARG A 198 -10.00 -4.01 7.13
C ARG A 198 -10.86 -3.58 5.94
N PHE A 199 -10.26 -3.06 4.87
CA PHE A 199 -11.02 -2.61 3.69
C PHE A 199 -11.07 -3.64 2.56
N VAL A 200 -10.27 -4.70 2.66
CA VAL A 200 -10.23 -5.79 1.69
C VAL A 200 -11.22 -6.90 2.04
N LEU A 201 -11.34 -7.27 3.32
CA LEU A 201 -12.08 -8.45 3.80
C LEU A 201 -13.20 -8.13 4.79
N GLU A 202 -13.00 -7.14 5.68
CA GLU A 202 -13.93 -6.84 6.78
C GLU A 202 -15.04 -5.86 6.36
N LYS A 203 -14.66 -4.68 5.85
CA LYS A 203 -15.55 -3.56 5.51
C LYS A 203 -15.74 -3.43 4.00
N VAL A 204 -16.47 -4.39 3.44
CA VAL A 204 -16.69 -4.52 1.99
C VAL A 204 -17.93 -3.77 1.49
N ASP A 205 -18.73 -3.21 2.40
CA ASP A 205 -19.93 -2.44 2.09
C ASP A 205 -19.61 -1.14 1.32
N SER A 206 -20.59 -0.65 0.56
CA SER A 206 -20.43 0.53 -0.30
C SER A 206 -19.96 1.78 0.45
N ASP A 207 -20.42 1.97 1.68
CA ASP A 207 -20.14 3.18 2.45
C ASP A 207 -18.68 3.18 2.92
N ALA A 208 -18.19 2.04 3.42
CA ALA A 208 -16.79 1.87 3.74
C ALA A 208 -15.89 2.02 2.51
N GLN A 209 -16.30 1.47 1.37
CA GLN A 209 -15.55 1.57 0.11
C GLN A 209 -15.52 3.02 -0.42
N ALA A 210 -16.59 3.79 -0.23
CA ALA A 210 -16.66 5.20 -0.62
C ALA A 210 -15.70 6.12 0.16
N LEU A 211 -15.21 5.68 1.32
CA LEU A 211 -14.22 6.44 2.11
C LEU A 211 -12.92 6.68 1.34
N LEU A 212 -12.52 5.78 0.44
CA LEU A 212 -11.32 5.97 -0.39
C LEU A 212 -11.53 7.12 -1.38
N GLU A 213 -12.67 7.10 -2.07
CA GLU A 213 -13.04 8.10 -3.07
C GLU A 213 -13.17 9.49 -2.44
N LYS A 214 -13.77 9.55 -1.24
CA LYS A 214 -13.83 10.77 -0.43
C LYS A 214 -12.43 11.29 -0.10
N ALA A 215 -11.52 10.43 0.34
CA ALA A 215 -10.15 10.83 0.66
C ALA A 215 -9.41 11.37 -0.58
N ILE A 216 -9.55 10.69 -1.73
CA ILE A 216 -8.99 11.13 -3.02
C ILE A 216 -9.51 12.52 -3.40
N SER A 217 -10.81 12.78 -3.23
CA SER A 217 -11.41 14.06 -3.62
C SER A 217 -11.07 15.25 -2.73
N THR A 218 -10.62 15.00 -1.49
CA THR A 218 -10.48 16.04 -0.45
C THR A 218 -9.05 16.33 -0.03
N THR A 219 -8.09 15.45 -0.39
CA THR A 219 -6.70 15.59 0.03
C THR A 219 -5.92 16.43 -0.99
N PRO A 220 -5.35 17.60 -0.61
CA PRO A 220 -4.58 18.44 -1.54
C PRO A 220 -3.27 17.77 -1.99
N LEU A 221 -2.82 18.05 -3.22
CA LEU A 221 -1.55 17.52 -3.75
C LEU A 221 -0.37 17.79 -2.81
N LYS A 222 -0.29 19.02 -2.27
CA LYS A 222 0.81 19.43 -1.39
C LYS A 222 0.97 18.51 -0.19
N VAL A 223 -0.14 18.08 0.42
CA VAL A 223 -0.10 17.15 1.56
C VAL A 223 0.53 15.83 1.16
N LEU A 224 0.24 15.33 -0.05
CA LEU A 224 0.82 14.07 -0.54
C LEU A 224 2.32 14.21 -0.84
N VAL A 225 2.73 15.31 -1.48
CA VAL A 225 4.13 15.59 -1.82
C VAL A 225 4.97 15.74 -0.55
N ASP A 226 4.50 16.51 0.43
CA ASP A 226 5.21 16.75 1.69
C ASP A 226 5.34 15.45 2.53
N SER A 227 4.49 14.46 2.26
CA SER A 227 4.40 13.23 3.04
C SER A 227 5.13 12.03 2.42
N VAL A 228 5.18 11.92 1.09
CA VAL A 228 5.81 10.76 0.46
C VAL A 228 7.33 10.79 0.67
N GLY A 229 7.88 9.66 1.10
CA GLY A 229 9.29 9.56 1.46
C GLY A 229 9.64 10.08 2.85
N SER A 230 8.68 10.66 3.59
CA SER A 230 8.90 11.01 4.99
C SER A 230 9.01 9.74 5.85
N GLN A 231 9.70 9.87 6.99
CA GLN A 231 9.81 8.82 8.01
C GLN A 231 8.67 8.85 9.04
N ALA A 232 7.88 9.93 9.07
CA ALA A 232 6.80 10.14 10.03
C ALA A 232 5.44 10.20 9.31
N ALA A 233 4.42 9.57 9.88
CA ALA A 233 3.12 9.54 9.25
C ALA A 233 2.38 10.88 9.40
N PRO A 234 1.68 11.37 8.35
CA PRO A 234 0.88 12.59 8.41
C PRO A 234 -0.52 12.33 9.00
N ASN A 235 -1.24 13.41 9.34
CA ASN A 235 -2.60 13.43 9.89
C ASN A 235 -3.61 12.47 9.21
N GLU A 236 -4.70 12.13 9.93
CA GLU A 236 -5.66 11.05 9.64
C GLU A 236 -6.24 10.93 8.21
N ALA A 237 -6.34 12.03 7.45
CA ALA A 237 -6.79 11.98 6.05
C ALA A 237 -5.80 11.27 5.12
N SER A 238 -4.52 11.26 5.51
CA SER A 238 -3.40 10.67 4.77
C SER A 238 -3.43 9.14 4.74
N HIS A 239 -3.83 8.46 5.82
CA HIS A 239 -3.61 7.00 5.95
C HIS A 239 -4.41 6.11 4.99
N LYS A 240 -5.42 6.65 4.29
CA LYS A 240 -6.14 5.94 3.22
C LYS A 240 -5.45 6.06 1.87
N LEU A 241 -4.69 7.13 1.67
CA LEU A 241 -3.99 7.42 0.42
C LEU A 241 -2.50 7.12 0.51
N LEU A 242 -1.96 7.08 1.71
CA LEU A 242 -0.56 6.90 2.03
C LEU A 242 -0.42 5.79 3.07
N HIS A 243 0.46 4.84 2.79
CA HIS A 243 0.79 3.76 3.70
C HIS A 243 2.20 3.91 4.24
N LEU A 244 2.33 3.67 5.53
CA LEU A 244 3.62 3.41 6.17
C LEU A 244 4.09 2.02 5.73
N ARG A 245 5.20 1.96 4.99
CA ARG A 245 5.87 0.70 4.68
C ARG A 245 7.04 0.49 5.62
N VAL A 246 7.30 -0.75 5.96
CA VAL A 246 8.38 -1.14 6.86
C VAL A 246 9.41 -1.93 6.07
N ARG A 247 10.69 -1.65 6.30
CA ARG A 247 11.77 -2.49 5.77
C ARG A 247 11.84 -3.79 6.58
N GLY A 248 12.62 -4.77 6.12
CA GLY A 248 12.72 -6.08 6.76
C GLY A 248 13.30 -6.11 8.19
N ASP A 249 13.51 -4.95 8.82
CA ASP A 249 14.14 -4.77 10.13
C ASP A 249 13.14 -4.41 11.26
N PHE A 250 11.86 -4.23 10.95
CA PHE A 250 10.83 -3.69 11.86
C PHE A 250 11.12 -2.30 12.43
N GLU A 251 12.13 -1.59 11.94
CA GLU A 251 12.60 -0.31 12.51
C GLU A 251 12.51 0.82 11.49
N THR A 252 12.91 0.55 10.25
CA THR A 252 12.99 1.57 9.22
C THR A 252 11.69 1.65 8.45
N THR A 253 11.13 2.86 8.35
CA THR A 253 9.88 3.10 7.64
C THR A 253 10.05 4.04 6.46
N VAL A 254 9.09 3.98 5.53
CA VAL A 254 8.92 4.94 4.46
C VAL A 254 7.44 5.12 4.14
N MET A 255 7.00 6.36 3.99
CA MET A 255 5.65 6.66 3.52
C MET A 255 5.58 6.56 1.99
N VAL A 256 4.61 5.80 1.48
CA VAL A 256 4.37 5.62 0.04
C VAL A 256 2.88 5.72 -0.27
N MET A 257 2.51 5.91 -1.54
CA MET A 257 1.12 5.82 -1.99
C MET A 257 0.50 4.46 -1.67
N ALA A 258 -0.75 4.45 -1.24
CA ALA A 258 -1.45 3.26 -0.77
C ALA A 258 -1.51 2.14 -1.81
N SER A 259 -1.70 2.53 -3.08
CA SER A 259 -1.72 1.63 -4.24
C SER A 259 -1.46 2.41 -5.53
N VAL A 260 -1.22 1.67 -6.62
CA VAL A 260 -1.16 2.24 -7.98
C VAL A 260 -2.50 2.88 -8.34
N TYR A 261 -3.62 2.23 -7.99
CA TYR A 261 -4.96 2.77 -8.21
C TYR A 261 -5.12 4.15 -7.57
N VAL A 262 -4.77 4.27 -6.28
CA VAL A 262 -4.84 5.55 -5.56
C VAL A 262 -3.98 6.60 -6.23
N THR A 263 -2.74 6.23 -6.61
CA THR A 263 -1.83 7.17 -7.27
C THR A 263 -2.42 7.74 -8.55
N HIS A 264 -3.07 6.88 -9.35
CA HIS A 264 -3.64 7.29 -10.63
C HIS A 264 -4.90 8.12 -10.45
N ARG A 265 -5.76 7.75 -9.51
CA ARG A 265 -6.97 8.51 -9.20
C ARG A 265 -6.66 9.88 -8.60
N VAL A 266 -5.63 9.98 -7.77
CA VAL A 266 -5.08 11.24 -7.27
C VAL A 266 -4.55 12.09 -8.42
N ALA A 267 -3.71 11.53 -9.30
CA ALA A 267 -3.19 12.26 -10.46
C ALA A 267 -4.32 12.86 -11.32
N TYR A 268 -5.34 12.06 -11.59
CA TYR A 268 -6.53 12.50 -12.32
C TYR A 268 -7.27 13.65 -11.62
N GLN A 269 -7.52 13.52 -10.32
CA GLN A 269 -8.25 14.52 -9.55
C GLN A 269 -7.49 15.85 -9.48
N ILE A 270 -6.17 15.78 -9.29
CA ILE A 270 -5.31 16.97 -9.27
C ILE A 270 -5.25 17.60 -10.66
N TRP A 271 -5.15 16.82 -11.74
CA TRP A 271 -5.23 17.39 -13.08
C TRP A 271 -6.54 18.17 -13.29
N LYS A 272 -7.67 17.63 -12.83
CA LYS A 272 -8.98 18.26 -12.99
C LYS A 272 -9.12 19.56 -12.17
N ASN A 273 -8.57 19.60 -10.96
CA ASN A 273 -8.86 20.67 -9.99
C ASN A 273 -7.68 21.62 -9.73
N GLU A 274 -6.44 21.17 -9.91
CA GLU A 274 -5.19 21.84 -9.55
C GLU A 274 -4.16 21.73 -10.69
N LYS A 275 -4.61 21.90 -11.94
CA LYS A 275 -3.83 21.68 -13.17
C LYS A 275 -2.46 22.37 -13.15
N GLU A 276 -2.39 23.63 -12.72
CA GLU A 276 -1.12 24.37 -12.64
C GLU A 276 -0.19 23.84 -11.55
N ALA A 277 -0.72 23.36 -10.42
CA ALA A 277 0.10 22.76 -9.36
C ALA A 277 0.69 21.43 -9.82
N LEU A 278 -0.09 20.60 -10.50
CA LEU A 278 0.40 19.36 -11.11
C LEU A 278 1.44 19.66 -12.20
N ARG A 279 1.18 20.63 -13.07
CA ARG A 279 2.11 21.06 -14.12
C ARG A 279 3.42 21.53 -13.52
N THR A 280 3.35 22.39 -12.50
CA THR A 280 4.53 22.89 -11.78
C THR A 280 5.31 21.72 -11.19
N PHE A 281 4.64 20.83 -10.43
CA PHE A 281 5.28 19.69 -9.78
C PHE A 281 5.92 18.69 -10.76
N LEU A 282 5.29 18.42 -11.91
CA LEU A 282 5.87 17.54 -12.92
C LEU A 282 7.04 18.21 -13.67
N SER A 283 7.02 19.54 -13.81
CA SER A 283 8.07 20.33 -14.48
C SER A 283 9.28 20.65 -13.59
N SER A 284 9.07 20.78 -12.27
CA SER A 284 10.13 20.95 -11.28
C SER A 284 10.67 19.59 -10.85
N SER A 285 11.97 19.48 -10.58
CA SER A 285 12.60 18.34 -9.87
C SER A 285 13.05 17.15 -10.73
N GLU A 286 13.96 17.35 -11.70
CA GLU A 286 14.91 16.29 -12.03
C GLU A 286 15.88 16.08 -10.84
N GLY A 287 15.80 14.94 -10.13
CA GLY A 287 16.90 14.45 -9.30
C GLY A 287 16.65 14.07 -7.84
N GLU A 288 15.46 14.25 -7.26
CA GLU A 288 15.20 13.87 -5.86
C GLU A 288 14.57 12.47 -5.74
N GLY A 289 15.21 11.56 -5.01
CA GLY A 289 14.93 10.11 -5.05
C GLY A 289 13.49 9.69 -4.73
N SER A 290 12.92 10.12 -3.59
CA SER A 290 11.57 9.73 -3.16
C SER A 290 10.46 10.45 -3.94
N VAL A 291 10.65 11.75 -4.19
CA VAL A 291 9.73 12.59 -4.97
C VAL A 291 9.72 12.17 -6.44
N GLY A 292 10.85 11.72 -6.98
CA GLY A 292 10.98 11.23 -8.35
C GLY A 292 10.10 10.02 -8.64
N ALA A 293 9.97 9.07 -7.69
CA ALA A 293 9.08 7.92 -7.83
C ALA A 293 7.59 8.34 -7.81
N LEU A 294 7.22 9.26 -6.91
CA LEU A 294 5.87 9.83 -6.88
C LEU A 294 5.55 10.55 -8.19
N ARG A 295 6.48 11.38 -8.68
CA ARG A 295 6.36 12.11 -9.94
C ARG A 295 6.15 11.18 -11.12
N GLY A 296 6.95 10.12 -11.23
CA GLY A 296 6.79 9.12 -12.29
C GLY A 296 5.42 8.46 -12.26
N ASN A 297 4.92 8.09 -11.08
CA ASN A 297 3.60 7.47 -10.96
C ASN A 297 2.44 8.48 -11.19
N LEU A 298 2.59 9.75 -10.78
CA LEU A 298 1.60 10.79 -11.07
C LEU A 298 1.55 11.12 -12.57
N TRP A 299 2.72 11.16 -13.24
CA TRP A 299 2.81 11.28 -14.70
C TRP A 299 2.09 10.12 -15.40
N GLU A 300 2.37 8.88 -14.99
CA GLU A 300 1.70 7.69 -15.52
C GLU A 300 0.17 7.77 -15.35
N GLY A 301 -0.29 8.13 -14.14
CA GLY A 301 -1.71 8.32 -13.86
C GLY A 301 -2.36 9.41 -14.72
N PHE A 302 -1.68 10.53 -14.92
CA PHE A 302 -2.12 11.63 -15.77
C PHE A 302 -2.23 11.19 -17.25
N CYS A 303 -1.22 10.49 -17.77
CA CYS A 303 -1.26 9.97 -19.14
C CYS A 303 -2.44 9.03 -19.36
N HIS A 304 -2.67 8.06 -18.47
CA HIS A 304 -3.82 7.16 -18.60
C HIS A 304 -5.13 7.94 -18.62
N ALA A 305 -5.30 8.91 -17.72
CA ALA A 305 -6.51 9.72 -17.70
C ALA A 305 -6.75 10.47 -19.02
N ARG A 306 -5.71 11.14 -19.56
CA ARG A 306 -5.81 11.86 -20.83
C ARG A 306 -6.10 10.92 -22.00
N LEU A 307 -5.45 9.76 -22.04
CA LEU A 307 -5.67 8.76 -23.08
C LEU A 307 -7.08 8.15 -23.03
N ILE A 308 -7.63 7.93 -21.82
CA ILE A 308 -9.01 7.45 -21.62
C ILE A 308 -10.02 8.54 -22.01
N GLU A 309 -9.77 9.80 -21.67
CA GLU A 309 -10.64 10.90 -22.10
C GLU A 309 -10.64 11.07 -23.62
N GLY A 310 -9.52 10.73 -24.27
CA GLY A 310 -9.32 10.89 -25.69
C GLY A 310 -9.07 12.35 -26.08
N GLY A 311 -9.34 12.66 -27.34
CA GLY A 311 -9.10 13.95 -27.96
C GLY A 311 -7.98 13.92 -28.99
N GLN A 312 -7.48 15.11 -29.34
CA GLN A 312 -6.43 15.30 -30.32
C GLN A 312 -5.06 15.34 -29.63
N PHE A 313 -4.11 14.59 -30.17
CA PHE A 313 -2.74 14.50 -29.67
C PHE A 313 -1.76 14.73 -30.80
N ARG A 314 -0.69 15.46 -30.52
CA ARG A 314 0.43 15.60 -31.44
C ARG A 314 1.28 14.34 -31.41
N ILE A 315 1.61 13.82 -32.58
CA ILE A 315 2.42 12.61 -32.75
C ILE A 315 3.58 12.85 -33.71
N ARG A 316 4.61 12.01 -33.58
CA ARG A 316 5.76 11.97 -34.49
C ARG A 316 6.16 10.54 -34.78
N ASP A 317 6.36 10.23 -36.05
CA ASP A 317 6.90 8.94 -36.46
C ASP A 317 8.38 8.85 -36.06
N LEU A 318 8.74 7.83 -35.28
CA LEU A 318 10.12 7.68 -34.80
C LEU A 318 11.05 7.13 -35.87
N SER A 319 10.52 6.67 -37.01
CA SER A 319 11.30 6.30 -38.19
C SER A 319 11.54 7.47 -39.16
N ASP A 320 10.84 8.59 -38.98
CA ASP A 320 10.98 9.76 -39.85
C ASP A 320 12.22 10.59 -39.46
N PRO A 321 13.26 10.66 -40.33
CA PRO A 321 14.46 11.44 -40.05
C PRO A 321 14.22 12.96 -40.05
N LEU A 322 13.11 13.43 -40.64
CA LEU A 322 12.76 14.85 -40.69
C LEU A 322 12.05 15.33 -39.42
N LEU A 323 11.71 14.41 -38.51
CA LEU A 323 11.02 14.68 -37.25
C LEU A 323 9.69 15.43 -37.45
N SER A 324 8.98 15.13 -38.54
CA SER A 324 7.70 15.76 -38.83
C SER A 324 6.64 15.40 -37.77
N THR A 325 5.75 16.33 -37.50
CA THR A 325 4.67 16.13 -36.53
C THR A 325 3.32 16.18 -37.22
N SER A 326 2.40 15.33 -36.77
CA SER A 326 1.01 15.30 -37.20
C SER A 326 0.08 15.16 -35.99
N ASP A 327 -1.23 15.25 -36.21
CA ASP A 327 -2.21 15.07 -35.15
C ASP A 327 -2.94 13.74 -35.30
N LYS A 328 -3.16 13.05 -34.18
CA LYS A 328 -3.95 11.82 -34.05
C LYS A 328 -5.10 12.07 -33.09
N ILE A 329 -6.29 11.65 -33.49
CA ILE A 329 -7.47 11.70 -32.63
C ILE A 329 -7.68 10.32 -32.01
N PHE A 330 -7.70 10.26 -30.68
CA PHE A 330 -8.16 9.09 -29.92
C PHE A 330 -9.59 9.33 -29.45
N GLN A 331 -10.48 8.39 -29.75
CA GLN A 331 -11.86 8.46 -29.29
C GLN A 331 -11.94 8.04 -27.83
N ARG A 332 -12.84 8.68 -27.07
CA ARG A 332 -13.17 8.25 -25.72
C ARG A 332 -13.77 6.83 -25.78
N PRO A 333 -13.23 5.85 -25.02
CA PRO A 333 -13.80 4.51 -24.96
C PRO A 333 -15.27 4.55 -24.52
N ALA A 334 -16.12 3.79 -25.20
CA ALA A 334 -17.53 3.64 -24.82
C ALA A 334 -17.70 2.80 -23.55
N ALA A 335 -16.82 1.82 -23.35
CA ALA A 335 -16.76 0.99 -22.16
C ALA A 335 -15.75 1.53 -21.14
N ALA A 336 -15.97 1.23 -19.86
CA ALA A 336 -15.01 1.55 -18.82
C ALA A 336 -13.66 0.83 -19.05
N PRO A 337 -12.53 1.42 -18.65
CA PRO A 337 -11.22 0.77 -18.72
C PRO A 337 -11.22 -0.60 -18.03
N LEU A 338 -10.54 -1.58 -18.62
CA LEU A 338 -10.41 -2.93 -18.09
C LEU A 338 -8.99 -3.16 -17.57
N VAL A 339 -8.88 -3.68 -16.34
CA VAL A 339 -7.61 -4.10 -15.75
C VAL A 339 -7.50 -5.62 -15.83
N PHE A 340 -6.37 -6.14 -16.30
CA PHE A 340 -6.17 -7.57 -16.54
C PHE A 340 -4.80 -8.08 -16.05
N ASP A 341 -4.67 -9.38 -15.80
CA ASP A 341 -3.44 -9.99 -15.27
C ASP A 341 -2.62 -10.69 -16.37
N LYS A 342 -3.28 -11.17 -17.42
CA LYS A 342 -2.67 -11.77 -18.61
C LYS A 342 -3.41 -11.31 -19.86
N TRP A 343 -2.68 -11.21 -20.98
CA TRP A 343 -3.26 -10.93 -22.30
C TRP A 343 -4.35 -11.92 -22.72
N ASP A 344 -4.36 -13.13 -22.17
CA ASP A 344 -5.42 -14.11 -22.42
C ASP A 344 -6.77 -13.71 -21.80
N ASP A 345 -6.77 -12.97 -20.69
CA ASP A 345 -7.98 -12.55 -19.96
C ASP A 345 -8.83 -11.54 -20.75
N ILE A 346 -8.24 -10.93 -21.78
CA ILE A 346 -8.83 -9.87 -22.60
C ILE A 346 -9.18 -10.34 -24.02
N GLN A 347 -9.13 -11.64 -24.29
CA GLN A 347 -9.62 -12.20 -25.55
C GLN A 347 -11.13 -11.96 -25.72
N GLY A 348 -11.53 -11.47 -26.90
CA GLY A 348 -12.94 -11.24 -27.24
C GLY A 348 -13.58 -9.99 -26.59
N LYS A 349 -12.78 -9.10 -25.99
CA LYS A 349 -13.25 -7.78 -25.53
C LYS A 349 -13.53 -6.85 -26.72
N GLN A 350 -14.29 -5.79 -26.46
CA GLN A 350 -14.74 -4.86 -27.49
C GLN A 350 -13.59 -3.97 -27.99
N ASP A 351 -13.52 -3.81 -29.31
CA ASP A 351 -12.62 -2.84 -29.94
C ASP A 351 -12.83 -1.44 -29.36
N GLY A 352 -11.73 -0.70 -29.18
CA GLY A 352 -11.76 0.64 -28.59
C GLY A 352 -11.84 0.69 -27.06
N GLN A 353 -11.97 -0.44 -26.35
CA GLN A 353 -11.85 -0.45 -24.89
C GLN A 353 -10.40 -0.17 -24.46
N TYR A 354 -10.22 0.65 -23.41
CA TYR A 354 -8.90 0.92 -22.84
C TYR A 354 -8.49 -0.20 -21.90
N LEU A 355 -7.37 -0.85 -22.20
CA LEU A 355 -6.89 -2.04 -21.50
C LEU A 355 -5.63 -1.71 -20.70
N ARG A 356 -5.59 -2.12 -19.44
CA ARG A 356 -4.48 -1.84 -18.54
C ARG A 356 -3.95 -3.11 -17.85
N PRO A 357 -2.66 -3.43 -18.01
CA PRO A 357 -2.00 -4.46 -17.23
C PRO A 357 -2.08 -4.19 -15.74
N ARG A 358 -2.35 -5.22 -14.92
CA ARG A 358 -2.30 -5.10 -13.45
C ARG A 358 -0.86 -5.05 -12.93
N SER A 359 0.05 -5.82 -13.55
CA SER A 359 1.44 -5.92 -13.13
C SER A 359 2.42 -5.31 -14.13
N LYS A 360 3.28 -4.40 -13.64
CA LYS A 360 4.40 -3.81 -14.40
C LYS A 360 5.49 -4.83 -14.78
N THR A 361 5.54 -6.00 -14.13
CA THR A 361 6.66 -6.95 -14.32
C THR A 361 6.46 -7.88 -15.51
N ASN A 362 5.22 -8.12 -15.95
CA ASN A 362 4.89 -9.13 -16.94
C ASN A 362 4.67 -8.57 -18.36
N GLU A 363 4.53 -7.26 -18.50
CA GLU A 363 4.04 -6.66 -19.75
C GLU A 363 4.96 -5.52 -20.19
N SER A 364 5.30 -5.51 -21.48
CA SER A 364 6.32 -4.61 -22.04
C SER A 364 5.81 -3.20 -22.30
N VAL A 365 4.55 -2.92 -21.96
CA VAL A 365 3.78 -1.71 -22.25
C VAL A 365 2.88 -1.40 -21.06
N ASP A 366 2.51 -0.13 -20.89
CA ASP A 366 1.70 0.32 -19.74
C ASP A 366 0.20 0.25 -20.00
N SER A 367 -0.24 0.22 -21.26
CA SER A 367 -1.65 0.06 -21.64
C SER A 367 -1.81 -0.23 -23.13
N ALA A 368 -3.04 -0.58 -23.54
CA ALA A 368 -3.37 -0.89 -24.92
C ALA A 368 -4.83 -0.48 -25.26
N THR A 369 -5.10 -0.37 -26.56
CA THR A 369 -6.46 -0.26 -27.10
C THR A 369 -6.56 -1.19 -28.32
N GLN A 370 -7.58 -2.04 -28.33
CA GLN A 370 -7.86 -2.87 -29.50
C GLN A 370 -8.34 -2.00 -30.68
N PRO A 371 -8.03 -2.38 -31.94
CA PRO A 371 -7.42 -3.65 -32.32
C PRO A 371 -5.89 -3.62 -32.48
N ASN A 372 -5.22 -2.46 -32.39
CA ASN A 372 -3.82 -2.36 -32.83
C ASN A 372 -2.94 -1.31 -32.11
N VAL A 373 -3.39 -0.75 -30.99
CA VAL A 373 -2.69 0.35 -30.31
C VAL A 373 -2.08 -0.12 -29.00
N LEU A 374 -0.82 0.22 -28.79
CA LEU A 374 -0.10 0.03 -27.53
C LEU A 374 0.43 1.38 -27.03
N PHE A 375 0.49 1.55 -25.71
CA PHE A 375 1.06 2.74 -25.08
C PHE A 375 2.16 2.36 -24.11
N GLN A 376 3.32 3.00 -24.27
CA GLN A 376 4.40 3.03 -23.29
C GLN A 376 4.49 4.45 -22.73
N ILE A 377 4.23 4.62 -21.44
CA ILE A 377 4.39 5.90 -20.77
C ILE A 377 5.84 5.98 -20.29
N THR A 378 6.52 7.08 -20.61
CA THR A 378 7.89 7.28 -20.16
C THR A 378 8.21 8.76 -19.96
N VAL A 379 9.04 9.03 -18.95
CA VAL A 379 9.70 10.31 -18.73
C VAL A 379 11.21 10.24 -19.01
N SER A 380 11.73 9.03 -19.30
CA SER A 380 13.16 8.82 -19.53
C SER A 380 13.51 8.94 -21.00
N LYS A 381 14.76 9.34 -21.28
CA LYS A 381 15.31 9.45 -22.63
C LYS A 381 15.51 8.09 -23.32
N ARG A 382 15.54 6.99 -22.55
CA ARG A 382 15.70 5.61 -23.03
C ARG A 382 14.95 4.64 -22.12
N HIS A 383 14.17 3.74 -22.70
CA HIS A 383 13.48 2.67 -21.99
C HIS A 383 13.45 1.40 -22.84
N ASP A 384 14.29 0.42 -22.52
CA ASP A 384 14.32 -0.82 -23.29
C ASP A 384 13.00 -1.60 -23.16
N LEU A 385 12.43 -2.02 -24.29
CA LEU A 385 11.22 -2.84 -24.30
C LEU A 385 11.60 -4.32 -24.17
N LYS A 386 10.92 -5.06 -23.29
CA LYS A 386 11.14 -6.51 -23.17
C LYS A 386 10.58 -7.23 -24.41
N GLY A 387 11.41 -7.91 -25.19
CA GLY A 387 10.95 -8.57 -26.43
C GLY A 387 9.86 -9.63 -26.22
N ALA A 388 9.91 -10.38 -25.11
CA ALA A 388 8.92 -11.43 -24.82
C ALA A 388 7.51 -10.87 -24.56
N GLY A 389 7.39 -9.76 -23.83
CA GLY A 389 6.08 -9.15 -23.58
C GLY A 389 5.52 -8.44 -24.82
N MET A 390 6.38 -7.85 -25.67
CA MET A 390 5.95 -7.28 -26.95
C MET A 390 5.39 -8.35 -27.88
N LYS A 391 6.05 -9.52 -27.96
CA LYS A 391 5.55 -10.65 -28.74
C LYS A 391 4.13 -11.05 -28.32
N LYS A 392 3.90 -11.23 -27.01
CA LYS A 392 2.57 -11.55 -26.47
C LYS A 392 1.53 -10.48 -26.80
N ALA A 393 1.87 -9.21 -26.70
CA ALA A 393 0.97 -8.11 -27.03
C ALA A 393 0.58 -8.10 -28.52
N ILE A 394 1.52 -8.35 -29.43
CA ILE A 394 1.27 -8.43 -30.88
C ILE A 394 0.40 -9.65 -31.22
N GLU A 395 0.73 -10.82 -30.67
CA GLU A 395 -0.05 -12.04 -30.80
C GLU A 395 -1.50 -11.82 -30.33
N PHE A 396 -1.66 -11.11 -29.21
CA PHE A 396 -2.98 -10.75 -28.67
C PHE A 396 -3.78 -9.83 -29.60
N LEU A 397 -3.16 -8.78 -30.13
CA LEU A 397 -3.82 -7.85 -31.05
C LEU A 397 -4.22 -8.54 -32.38
N ARG A 398 -3.73 -9.77 -32.62
CA ARG A 398 -3.96 -10.56 -33.85
C ARG A 398 -3.56 -9.81 -35.12
N GLN A 399 -2.65 -8.85 -34.97
CA GLN A 399 -2.15 -8.02 -36.05
C GLN A 399 -0.87 -8.63 -36.61
N ASN A 400 -0.90 -9.00 -37.89
CA ASN A 400 0.25 -9.58 -38.59
C ASN A 400 0.53 -8.74 -39.84
N GLY A 401 1.74 -8.19 -39.94
CA GLY A 401 2.17 -7.36 -41.08
C GLY A 401 3.09 -6.21 -40.65
N PRO A 402 3.90 -5.65 -41.57
CA PRO A 402 4.76 -4.51 -41.24
C PRO A 402 3.98 -3.32 -40.68
N GLY A 403 4.34 -2.85 -39.49
CA GLY A 403 3.69 -1.70 -38.85
C GLY A 403 2.21 -1.90 -38.50
N ALA A 404 1.74 -3.15 -38.41
CA ALA A 404 0.34 -3.46 -38.11
C ALA A 404 -0.06 -3.07 -36.67
N VAL A 405 0.91 -2.88 -35.77
CA VAL A 405 0.72 -2.40 -34.40
C VAL A 405 1.36 -1.02 -34.23
N GLU A 406 0.58 -0.04 -33.75
CA GLU A 406 1.06 1.30 -33.41
C GLU A 406 1.48 1.32 -31.92
N LEU A 407 2.77 1.48 -31.64
CA LEU A 407 3.30 1.68 -30.28
C LEU A 407 3.57 3.17 -30.05
N TYR A 408 2.76 3.79 -29.20
CA TYR A 408 2.89 5.18 -28.82
C TYR A 408 3.67 5.34 -27.52
N PHE A 409 4.74 6.11 -27.57
CA PHE A 409 5.45 6.58 -26.38
C PHE A 409 4.82 7.88 -25.88
N ALA A 410 4.06 7.80 -24.79
CA ALA A 410 3.39 8.94 -24.18
C ALA A 410 4.40 9.75 -23.34
N LEU A 411 4.69 10.96 -23.80
CA LEU A 411 5.80 11.80 -23.36
C LEU A 411 5.34 13.20 -22.94
N PRO A 412 6.02 13.85 -21.99
CA PRO A 412 5.82 15.26 -21.72
C PRO A 412 6.37 16.12 -22.87
N SER A 413 5.85 17.34 -23.01
CA SER A 413 6.17 18.28 -24.10
C SER A 413 7.68 18.56 -24.25
N ASP A 414 8.41 18.63 -23.14
CA ASP A 414 9.84 18.91 -23.10
C ASP A 414 10.73 17.74 -23.56
N ALA A 415 10.19 16.51 -23.53
CA ALA A 415 10.83 15.28 -24.00
C ALA A 415 10.37 14.88 -25.42
N PHE A 416 9.16 15.26 -25.84
CA PHE A 416 8.52 14.85 -27.09
C PHE A 416 9.41 15.01 -28.33
N MET A 417 10.02 16.19 -28.52
CA MET A 417 10.88 16.45 -29.69
C MET A 417 12.24 15.75 -29.63
N LYS A 418 12.71 15.37 -28.43
CA LYS A 418 14.05 14.81 -28.21
C LYS A 418 14.07 13.27 -28.21
N PHE A 419 12.91 12.63 -28.06
CA PHE A 419 12.81 11.19 -27.92
C PHE A 419 13.12 10.46 -29.24
N GLN A 420 13.94 9.42 -29.20
CA GLN A 420 14.41 8.72 -30.41
C GLN A 420 13.88 7.29 -30.53
N GLY A 421 12.89 6.91 -29.71
CA GLY A 421 12.40 5.55 -29.65
C GLY A 421 13.19 4.69 -28.68
N SER A 422 12.93 3.39 -28.72
CA SER A 422 13.62 2.43 -27.87
C SER A 422 13.81 1.08 -28.55
N ASP A 423 14.89 0.40 -28.19
CA ASP A 423 15.19 -0.92 -28.70
C ASP A 423 14.28 -1.97 -28.06
N ILE A 424 13.80 -2.90 -28.89
CA ILE A 424 13.13 -4.12 -28.43
C ILE A 424 14.20 -5.17 -28.16
N LYS A 425 14.34 -5.58 -26.90
CA LYS A 425 15.31 -6.60 -26.45
C LYS A 425 15.12 -7.91 -27.20
N GLN A 426 16.20 -8.64 -27.37
CA GLN A 426 16.24 -9.92 -28.09
C GLN A 426 15.23 -10.94 -27.51
N CYS A 427 14.49 -11.61 -28.40
CA CYS A 427 13.60 -12.74 -28.09
C CYS A 427 13.45 -13.67 -29.31
N PRO A 428 12.93 -14.90 -29.14
CA PRO A 428 12.62 -15.78 -30.27
C PRO A 428 11.56 -15.15 -31.19
N GLY A 429 11.91 -14.96 -32.47
CA GLY A 429 11.04 -14.29 -33.46
C GLY A 429 11.15 -12.75 -33.48
N ILE A 430 12.22 -12.17 -32.90
CA ILE A 430 12.36 -10.71 -32.78
C ILE A 430 12.27 -9.93 -34.11
N ALA A 431 12.67 -10.52 -35.24
CA ALA A 431 12.60 -9.86 -36.54
C ALA A 431 11.14 -9.58 -36.95
N GLU A 432 10.24 -10.52 -36.68
CA GLU A 432 8.80 -10.38 -36.93
C GLU A 432 8.19 -9.37 -35.98
N VAL A 433 8.56 -9.43 -34.69
CA VAL A 433 8.13 -8.46 -33.66
C VAL A 433 8.52 -7.04 -34.04
N ARG A 434 9.79 -6.81 -34.41
CA ARG A 434 10.30 -5.50 -34.83
C ARG A 434 9.63 -5.01 -36.10
N ARG A 435 9.37 -5.91 -37.06
CA ARG A 435 8.67 -5.58 -38.31
C ARG A 435 7.22 -5.19 -38.04
N ALA A 436 6.55 -5.86 -37.11
CA ALA A 436 5.13 -5.63 -36.82
C ALA A 436 4.84 -4.32 -36.09
N VAL A 437 5.82 -3.76 -35.39
CA VAL A 437 5.63 -2.58 -34.52
C VAL A 437 6.11 -1.31 -35.20
N LYS A 438 5.19 -0.35 -35.36
CA LYS A 438 5.50 1.03 -35.71
C LYS A 438 5.63 1.86 -34.43
N GLN A 439 6.81 2.44 -34.18
CA GLN A 439 7.05 3.28 -33.00
C GLN A 439 6.70 4.75 -33.30
N LEU A 440 5.93 5.37 -32.41
CA LEU A 440 5.46 6.74 -32.51
C LEU A 440 5.71 7.46 -31.19
N ALA A 441 6.15 8.72 -31.23
CA ALA A 441 6.07 9.60 -30.06
C ALA A 441 4.68 10.24 -30.00
N LEU A 442 4.13 10.37 -28.81
CA LEU A 442 2.85 11.01 -28.54
C LEU A 442 3.03 12.05 -27.43
N GLU A 443 2.72 13.30 -27.74
CA GLU A 443 2.79 14.40 -26.77
C GLU A 443 1.54 14.39 -25.88
N VAL A 444 1.72 14.20 -24.58
CA VAL A 444 0.64 14.36 -23.59
C VAL A 444 0.83 15.70 -22.92
N SER A 445 0.04 16.69 -23.33
CA SER A 445 0.04 18.02 -22.75
C SER A 445 -1.09 18.20 -21.73
N PHE A 446 -0.87 19.15 -20.83
CA PHE A 446 -1.77 19.48 -19.72
C PHE A 446 -3.11 20.02 -20.18
#